data_AF-A0A7C4M5V5-F1
#
_entry.id   AF-A0A7C4M5V5-F1
#
_cell.length_a   1.000
_cell.length_b   1.000
_cell.length_c   1.000
_cell.angle_alpha   90.00
_cell.angle_beta   90.00
_cell.angle_gamma   90.00
#
_symmetry.space_group_name_H-M   'P 1'
#
loop_
_entity.id
_entity.type
_entity.pdbx_description
1 polymer ?
#
loop_
_entity_poly.entity_id
_entity_poly.type
_entity_poly.pdbx_seq_one_letter_code
_entity_poly.pdbx_strand_id
1 'polypeptide(L)'
;MLVELLKLFICEASAARLLREVRWAEGIRCPYCGSEAITRWALYRYVYQRYRCKVCFRGSWKKDMLPIIILVERRGVERYIPSTDVEKRTIEKIVSRHLKPGSRIYTDGFISYITPQSLGFEHEWVKHSIGEYARGEVHINYCESRASILKPWLAVHRGVSKDNLDLYLSFFYLQMITSQLPTLQKIKLIVKA
;
A
#
# COMPACT_ATOMS: atom_id res chain seq x y z
N MET A 1 16.63 20.34 12.17
CA MET A 1 15.97 19.09 12.59
C MET A 1 14.50 19.02 12.15
N LEU A 2 13.64 19.97 12.56
CA LEU A 2 12.19 19.94 12.23
C LEU A 2 11.87 20.06 10.73
N VAL A 3 12.61 20.91 10.00
CA VAL A 3 12.41 21.13 8.55
C VAL A 3 12.75 19.88 7.74
N GLU A 4 13.80 19.15 8.12
CA GLU A 4 14.16 17.88 7.48
C GLU A 4 13.11 16.80 7.74
N LEU A 5 12.58 16.72 8.97
CA LEU A 5 11.45 15.85 9.30
C LEU A 5 10.19 16.19 8.48
N LEU A 6 9.88 17.47 8.30
CA LEU A 6 8.73 17.90 7.50
C LEU A 6 8.89 17.55 6.01
N LYS A 7 10.11 17.61 5.46
CA LYS A 7 10.38 17.20 4.07
C LYS A 7 10.04 15.73 3.82
N LEU A 8 10.16 14.87 4.83
CA LEU A 8 9.79 13.44 4.73
C LEU A 8 8.29 13.24 4.44
N PHE A 9 7.44 14.10 5.01
CA PHE A 9 6.00 14.04 4.84
C PHE A 9 5.51 14.73 3.57
N ILE A 10 6.31 15.64 3.01
CA ILE A 10 5.89 16.51 1.89
C ILE A 10 6.47 16.04 0.56
N CYS A 11 7.66 15.42 0.55
CA CYS A 11 8.39 15.11 -0.68
C CYS A 11 8.61 13.59 -0.83
N GLU A 12 8.02 12.99 -1.87
CA GLU A 12 8.22 11.57 -2.24
C GLU A 12 9.72 11.22 -2.33
N ALA A 13 10.53 12.10 -2.93
CA ALA A 13 11.96 11.88 -3.09
C ALA A 13 12.72 11.86 -1.75
N SER A 14 12.34 12.74 -0.81
CA SER A 14 12.95 12.79 0.52
C SER A 14 12.57 11.56 1.35
N ALA A 15 11.30 11.18 1.31
CA ALA A 15 10.81 9.94 1.91
C ALA A 15 11.50 8.69 1.35
N ALA A 16 11.60 8.60 0.02
CA ALA A 16 12.24 7.46 -0.63
C ALA A 16 13.75 7.38 -0.34
N ARG A 17 14.40 8.53 -0.14
CA ARG A 17 15.78 8.60 0.33
C ARG A 17 15.90 8.09 1.76
N LEU A 18 15.07 8.57 2.69
CA LEU A 18 15.11 8.11 4.08
C LEU A 18 14.85 6.60 4.18
N LEU A 19 13.80 6.08 3.53
CA LEU A 19 13.52 4.65 3.54
C LEU A 19 14.69 3.82 2.99
N ARG A 20 15.46 4.37 2.05
CA ARG A 20 16.67 3.74 1.53
C ARG A 20 17.81 3.77 2.55
N GLU A 21 18.01 4.91 3.23
CA GLU A 21 19.03 5.07 4.28
C GLU A 21 18.74 4.13 5.45
N VAL A 22 17.48 4.05 5.91
CA VAL A 22 17.07 3.12 6.97
C VAL A 22 17.23 1.67 6.53
N ARG A 23 16.75 1.32 5.32
CA ARG A 23 16.84 -0.06 4.79
C ARG A 23 18.28 -0.56 4.66
N TRP A 24 19.23 0.32 4.38
CA TRP A 24 20.63 -0.02 4.12
C TRP A 24 21.60 0.57 5.14
N ALA A 25 21.12 0.88 6.35
CA ALA A 25 21.93 1.49 7.41
C ALA A 25 23.15 0.62 7.77
N GLU A 26 23.00 -0.71 7.73
CA GLU A 26 24.04 -1.70 8.02
C GLU A 26 24.71 -2.25 6.74
N GLY A 27 24.59 -1.52 5.63
CA GLY A 27 25.07 -1.93 4.32
C GLY A 27 24.02 -2.62 3.44
N ILE A 28 24.32 -2.74 2.16
CA ILE A 28 23.37 -3.19 1.15
C ILE A 28 23.41 -4.72 1.06
N ARG A 29 22.34 -5.38 1.51
CA ARG A 29 22.18 -6.85 1.49
C ARG A 29 20.91 -7.27 0.76
N CYS A 30 20.88 -8.46 0.18
CA CYS A 30 19.63 -8.96 -0.39
C CYS A 30 18.64 -9.22 0.76
N PRO A 31 17.42 -8.62 0.77
CA PRO A 31 16.46 -8.90 1.85
C PRO A 31 15.91 -10.33 1.79
N TYR A 32 16.22 -11.07 0.72
CA TYR A 32 15.76 -12.44 0.52
C TYR A 32 16.79 -13.49 0.90
N CYS A 33 18.04 -13.34 0.43
CA CYS A 33 19.09 -14.34 0.65
C CYS A 33 20.25 -13.82 1.50
N GLY A 34 20.17 -12.60 2.02
CA GLY A 34 21.23 -11.98 2.82
C GLY A 34 22.50 -11.61 2.04
N SER A 35 22.63 -12.04 0.78
CA SER A 35 23.84 -11.83 -0.03
C SER A 35 24.18 -10.35 -0.22
N GLU A 36 25.44 -10.00 0.01
CA GLU A 36 26.02 -8.68 -0.25
C GLU A 36 26.35 -8.46 -1.74
N ALA A 37 26.21 -9.50 -2.58
CA ALA A 37 26.48 -9.41 -4.01
C ALA A 37 25.35 -8.64 -4.72
N ILE A 38 25.27 -7.34 -4.47
CA ILE A 38 24.23 -6.44 -4.97
C ILE A 38 24.82 -5.47 -5.99
N THR A 39 24.15 -5.28 -7.12
CA THR A 39 24.46 -4.22 -8.07
C THR A 39 23.53 -3.04 -7.93
N ARG A 40 24.10 -1.85 -8.09
CA ARG A 40 23.35 -0.63 -8.39
C ARG A 40 22.76 -0.81 -9.80
N TRP A 41 21.46 -1.09 -9.85
CA TRP A 41 20.68 -1.26 -11.06
C TRP A 41 20.15 0.10 -11.53
N ALA A 42 19.82 0.22 -12.82
CA ALA A 42 19.28 1.44 -13.46
C ALA A 42 18.31 2.26 -12.59
N LEU A 43 18.33 3.59 -12.78
CA LEU A 43 17.48 4.52 -12.05
C LEU A 43 16.01 4.39 -12.49
N TYR A 44 15.07 4.47 -11.55
CA TYR A 44 13.65 4.65 -11.84
C TYR A 44 13.29 6.13 -11.82
N ARG A 45 12.52 6.58 -12.81
CA ARG A 45 12.20 8.00 -13.02
C ARG A 45 13.45 8.90 -12.93
N TYR A 46 14.60 8.39 -13.37
CA TYR A 46 15.91 9.07 -13.36
C TYR A 46 16.49 9.48 -11.99
N VAL A 47 15.77 9.30 -10.88
CA VAL A 47 16.19 9.77 -9.54
C VAL A 47 16.28 8.65 -8.50
N TYR A 48 15.59 7.53 -8.72
CA TYR A 48 15.47 6.47 -7.73
C TYR A 48 16.42 5.32 -8.02
N GLN A 49 17.52 5.24 -7.25
CA GLN A 49 18.47 4.13 -7.32
C GLN A 49 17.79 2.80 -6.99
N ARG A 50 17.87 1.85 -7.93
CA ARG A 50 17.43 0.48 -7.73
C ARG A 50 18.62 -0.42 -7.47
N TYR A 51 18.35 -1.56 -6.82
CA TYR A 51 19.34 -2.56 -6.49
C TYR A 51 18.93 -3.93 -7.05
N ARG A 52 19.89 -4.74 -7.49
CA ARG A 52 19.66 -6.11 -7.97
C ARG A 52 20.66 -7.07 -7.33
N CYS A 53 20.17 -8.16 -6.74
CA CYS A 53 21.04 -9.22 -6.25
C CYS A 53 21.58 -10.06 -7.42
N LYS A 54 22.89 -10.36 -7.37
CA LYS A 54 23.60 -11.23 -8.32
C LYS A 54 23.54 -12.71 -7.94
N VAL A 55 23.12 -13.09 -6.73
CA VAL A 55 23.04 -14.51 -6.35
C VAL A 55 21.70 -15.09 -6.75
N CYS A 56 20.60 -14.51 -6.25
CA CYS A 56 19.28 -14.98 -6.64
C CYS A 56 18.80 -14.41 -7.98
N PHE A 57 19.51 -13.43 -8.56
CA PHE A 57 19.27 -12.75 -9.87
C PHE A 57 17.89 -12.09 -10.09
N ARG A 58 16.89 -12.47 -9.30
CA ARG A 58 15.56 -11.93 -8.96
C ARG A 58 14.85 -13.02 -8.13
N GLY A 59 14.06 -12.61 -7.12
CA GLY A 59 13.62 -13.47 -6.02
C GLY A 59 12.94 -14.79 -6.40
N SER A 60 13.18 -15.80 -5.56
CA SER A 60 12.28 -16.94 -5.46
C SER A 60 12.20 -17.53 -4.03
N TRP A 61 11.19 -17.05 -3.30
CA TRP A 61 10.08 -17.83 -2.71
C TRP A 61 8.82 -17.20 -3.36
N LYS A 62 8.13 -17.93 -4.24
CA LYS A 62 7.70 -17.42 -5.57
C LYS A 62 6.76 -16.19 -5.56
N LYS A 63 7.15 -15.20 -6.36
CA LYS A 63 6.47 -13.95 -6.76
C LYS A 63 6.49 -12.76 -5.80
N ASP A 64 6.57 -12.93 -4.47
CA ASP A 64 6.58 -11.79 -3.51
C ASP A 64 5.60 -10.65 -3.85
N MET A 65 4.49 -11.05 -4.47
CA MET A 65 3.39 -10.19 -4.91
C MET A 65 2.24 -10.58 -4.02
N LEU A 66 2.31 -10.11 -2.77
CA LEU A 66 1.19 -10.25 -1.86
C LEU A 66 0.03 -9.39 -2.38
N PRO A 67 -1.19 -9.94 -2.46
CA PRO A 67 -2.36 -9.10 -2.64
C PRO A 67 -2.43 -8.06 -1.51
N ILE A 68 -2.79 -6.84 -1.88
CA ILE A 68 -3.05 -5.76 -0.94
C ILE A 68 -4.53 -5.44 -1.06
N ILE A 69 -5.28 -5.72 0.00
CA ILE A 69 -6.69 -5.35 0.09
C ILE A 69 -6.76 -3.89 0.50
N ILE A 70 -7.39 -3.08 -0.34
CA ILE A 70 -7.55 -1.64 -0.12
C ILE A 70 -8.99 -1.38 0.31
N LEU A 71 -9.16 -0.82 1.50
CA LEU A 71 -10.45 -0.41 2.02
C LEU A 71 -10.47 1.12 2.09
N VAL A 72 -11.47 1.76 1.47
CA VAL A 72 -11.60 3.22 1.47
C VAL A 72 -13.02 3.60 1.86
N GLU A 73 -13.15 4.27 3.00
CA GLU A 73 -14.40 4.90 3.43
C GLU A 73 -14.61 6.23 2.69
N ARG A 74 -15.83 6.48 2.22
CA ARG A 74 -16.15 7.74 1.56
C ARG A 74 -16.06 8.88 2.56
N ARG A 75 -15.14 9.83 2.31
CA ARG A 75 -14.84 10.95 3.21
C ARG A 75 -14.37 10.51 4.60
N GLY A 76 -13.78 9.33 4.69
CA GLY A 76 -13.34 8.74 5.95
C GLY A 76 -11.93 8.19 5.86
N VAL A 77 -11.71 7.11 6.60
CA VAL A 77 -10.39 6.47 6.69
C VAL A 77 -10.13 5.49 5.55
N GLU A 78 -8.85 5.28 5.24
CA GLU A 78 -8.40 4.25 4.30
C GLU A 78 -7.46 3.26 5.00
N ARG A 79 -7.42 2.02 4.49
CA ARG A 79 -6.54 0.95 4.98
C ARG A 79 -5.94 0.17 3.81
N TYR A 80 -4.70 -0.26 3.98
CA TYR A 80 -3.95 -1.08 3.04
C TYR A 80 -3.48 -2.34 3.77
N ILE A 81 -4.04 -3.49 3.41
CA ILE A 81 -3.87 -4.72 4.18
C ILE A 81 -3.15 -5.75 3.29
N PRO A 82 -1.88 -6.08 3.57
CA PRO A 82 -1.25 -7.24 2.97
C PRO A 82 -2.06 -8.49 3.31
N SER A 83 -2.31 -9.32 2.31
CA SER A 83 -3.01 -10.58 2.48
C SER A 83 -2.18 -11.71 1.87
N THR A 84 -2.30 -12.91 2.41
CA THR A 84 -1.66 -14.12 1.89
C THR A 84 -2.30 -14.59 0.60
N ASP A 85 -3.59 -14.30 0.43
CA ASP A 85 -4.44 -14.72 -0.67
C ASP A 85 -5.64 -13.77 -0.83
N VAL A 86 -6.48 -14.03 -1.83
CA VAL A 86 -7.73 -13.28 -2.07
C VAL A 86 -8.95 -14.20 -1.97
N GLU A 87 -8.85 -15.27 -1.18
CA GLU A 87 -9.94 -16.23 -1.02
C GLU A 87 -11.09 -15.63 -0.20
N LYS A 88 -12.31 -16.09 -0.47
CA LYS A 88 -13.54 -15.57 0.16
C LYS A 88 -13.45 -15.54 1.69
N ARG A 89 -12.96 -16.62 2.30
CA ARG A 89 -12.82 -16.72 3.77
C ARG A 89 -11.84 -15.70 4.33
N THR A 90 -10.77 -15.39 3.60
CA THR A 90 -9.78 -14.38 3.99
C THR A 90 -10.38 -12.98 3.90
N ILE A 91 -11.10 -12.68 2.82
CA ILE A 91 -11.82 -11.41 2.66
C ILE A 91 -12.87 -11.23 3.75
N GLU A 92 -13.69 -12.24 4.04
CA GLU A 92 -14.72 -12.17 5.09
C GLU A 92 -14.11 -11.84 6.47
N LYS A 93 -12.97 -12.44 6.81
CA LYS A 93 -12.22 -12.11 8.04
C LYS A 93 -11.71 -10.67 8.04
N ILE A 94 -11.15 -10.21 6.93
CA ILE A 94 -10.66 -8.82 6.79
C ILE A 94 -11.82 -7.84 6.95
N VAL A 95 -12.92 -8.05 6.23
CA VAL A 95 -14.09 -7.18 6.28
C VAL A 95 -14.68 -7.16 7.69
N SER A 96 -14.91 -8.32 8.31
CA SER A 96 -15.48 -8.40 9.66
C SER A 96 -14.61 -7.74 10.73
N ARG A 97 -13.29 -7.75 10.55
CA ARG A 97 -12.34 -7.13 11.47
C ARG A 97 -12.27 -5.61 11.33
N HIS A 98 -12.49 -5.08 10.12
CA HIS A 98 -12.21 -3.68 9.81
C HIS A 98 -13.44 -2.83 9.55
N LEU A 99 -14.59 -3.43 9.26
CA LEU A 99 -15.85 -2.73 9.00
C LEU A 99 -16.83 -2.96 10.15
N LYS A 100 -17.76 -2.02 10.32
CA LYS A 100 -18.83 -2.11 11.31
C LYS A 100 -20.05 -2.80 10.68
N PRO A 101 -20.74 -3.73 11.37
CA PRO A 101 -22.05 -4.19 10.93
C PRO A 101 -22.99 -3.02 10.64
N GLY A 102 -23.83 -3.15 9.61
CA GLY A 102 -24.66 -2.10 9.03
C GLY A 102 -23.96 -1.23 7.97
N SER A 103 -22.67 -1.46 7.70
CA SER A 103 -21.97 -0.72 6.63
C SER A 103 -22.41 -1.19 5.24
N ARG A 104 -22.45 -0.25 4.29
CA ARG A 104 -22.64 -0.52 2.86
C ARG A 104 -21.31 -0.63 2.13
N ILE A 105 -21.10 -1.74 1.42
CA ILE A 105 -19.84 -2.13 0.76
C ILE A 105 -20.04 -2.10 -0.76
N TYR A 106 -19.07 -1.51 -1.48
CA TYR A 106 -19.06 -1.46 -2.95
C TYR A 106 -17.83 -2.19 -3.51
N THR A 107 -18.02 -3.07 -4.49
CA THR A 107 -16.94 -3.91 -5.09
C THR A 107 -17.07 -4.03 -6.61
N ASP A 108 -16.09 -4.66 -7.28
CA ASP A 108 -16.07 -4.92 -8.74
C ASP A 108 -16.76 -6.23 -9.16
N GLY A 109 -17.46 -6.88 -8.23
CA GLY A 109 -18.19 -8.11 -8.49
C GLY A 109 -17.30 -9.36 -8.56
N PHE A 110 -16.03 -9.29 -8.14
CA PHE A 110 -15.21 -10.47 -7.99
C PHE A 110 -15.78 -11.40 -6.90
N ILE A 111 -15.84 -12.71 -7.19
CA ILE A 111 -16.60 -13.69 -6.39
C ILE A 111 -16.14 -13.73 -4.93
N SER A 112 -14.85 -13.53 -4.65
CA SER A 112 -14.35 -13.57 -3.28
C SER A 112 -14.74 -12.34 -2.45
N TYR A 113 -15.17 -11.25 -3.09
CA TYR A 113 -15.66 -10.05 -2.41
C TYR A 113 -17.15 -10.12 -2.07
N ILE A 114 -17.87 -11.17 -2.51
CA ILE A 114 -19.27 -11.36 -2.15
C ILE A 114 -19.36 -11.68 -0.66
N THR A 115 -19.69 -10.67 0.13
CA THR A 115 -19.87 -10.79 1.59
C THR A 115 -21.33 -11.13 1.89
N PRO A 116 -21.62 -12.21 2.63
CA PRO A 116 -22.99 -12.60 2.94
C PRO A 116 -23.72 -11.54 3.78
N GLN A 117 -25.01 -11.31 3.53
CA GLN A 117 -25.83 -10.45 4.39
C GLN A 117 -25.87 -10.95 5.85
N SER A 118 -25.62 -12.24 6.09
CA SER A 118 -25.53 -12.81 7.45
C SER A 118 -24.39 -12.24 8.30
N LEU A 119 -23.40 -11.58 7.70
CA LEU A 119 -22.37 -10.82 8.43
C LEU A 119 -22.82 -9.39 8.78
N GLY A 120 -24.06 -9.01 8.42
CA GLY A 120 -24.64 -7.71 8.71
C GLY A 120 -24.19 -6.59 7.77
N PHE A 121 -23.73 -6.90 6.56
CA PHE A 121 -23.32 -5.90 5.58
C PHE A 121 -24.34 -5.78 4.44
N GLU A 122 -24.57 -4.54 3.99
CA GLU A 122 -25.21 -4.29 2.70
C GLU A 122 -24.13 -4.30 1.62
N HIS A 123 -24.26 -5.15 0.61
CA HIS A 123 -23.22 -5.32 -0.42
C HIS A 123 -23.77 -5.09 -1.80
N GLU A 124 -23.11 -4.20 -2.54
CA GLU A 124 -23.38 -3.93 -3.94
C GLU A 124 -22.09 -3.95 -4.77
N TRP A 125 -22.25 -4.14 -6.07
CA TRP A 125 -21.12 -4.23 -6.98
C TRP A 125 -21.45 -3.68 -8.36
N VAL A 126 -20.40 -3.29 -9.07
CA VAL A 126 -20.41 -3.03 -10.52
C VAL A 126 -19.74 -4.21 -11.23
N LYS A 127 -20.09 -4.48 -12.48
CA LYS A 127 -19.45 -5.55 -13.25
C LYS A 127 -18.72 -5.00 -14.48
N HIS A 128 -17.41 -4.82 -14.34
CA HIS A 128 -16.58 -4.23 -15.39
C HIS A 128 -16.57 -5.06 -16.68
N SER A 129 -16.73 -6.39 -16.59
CA SER A 129 -16.72 -7.28 -17.75
C SER A 129 -17.88 -7.05 -18.73
N ILE A 130 -18.93 -6.33 -18.31
CA ILE A 130 -20.07 -5.96 -19.15
C ILE A 130 -20.13 -4.44 -19.40
N GLY A 131 -19.05 -3.72 -19.11
CA GLY A 131 -18.97 -2.26 -19.30
C GLY A 131 -19.65 -1.43 -18.22
N GLU A 132 -20.11 -2.03 -17.13
CA GLU A 132 -20.65 -1.31 -15.99
C GLU A 132 -19.52 -0.87 -15.04
N TYR A 133 -19.23 0.43 -15.01
CA TYR A 133 -18.22 1.04 -14.13
C TYR A 133 -18.82 1.82 -12.95
N ALA A 134 -20.06 2.30 -13.10
CA ALA A 134 -20.80 3.00 -12.05
C ALA A 134 -22.31 2.83 -12.24
N ARG A 135 -23.04 2.70 -11.13
CA ARG A 135 -24.52 2.72 -11.11
C ARG A 135 -24.99 3.63 -9.97
N GLY A 136 -25.27 4.89 -10.30
CA GLY A 136 -25.55 5.92 -9.29
C GLY A 136 -24.38 6.06 -8.32
N GLU A 137 -24.63 5.84 -7.03
CA GLU A 137 -23.59 5.85 -6.02
C GLU A 137 -22.77 4.56 -5.94
N VAL A 138 -23.09 3.50 -6.68
CA VAL A 138 -22.37 2.22 -6.63
C VAL A 138 -21.18 2.25 -7.59
N HIS A 139 -19.96 2.38 -7.05
CA HIS A 139 -18.71 2.36 -7.81
C HIS A 139 -17.50 2.16 -6.86
N ILE A 140 -16.35 1.78 -7.43
CA ILE A 140 -15.10 1.54 -6.69
C ILE A 140 -13.97 2.55 -6.96
N ASN A 141 -14.27 3.65 -7.64
CA ASN A 141 -13.28 4.67 -8.08
C ASN A 141 -12.32 5.14 -6.96
N TYR A 142 -12.77 5.19 -5.70
CA TYR A 142 -11.92 5.54 -4.56
C TYR A 142 -10.78 4.52 -4.37
N CYS A 143 -11.09 3.22 -4.39
CA CYS A 143 -10.08 2.16 -4.29
C CYS A 143 -9.16 2.15 -5.52
N GLU A 144 -9.71 2.34 -6.73
CA GLU A 144 -8.91 2.38 -7.96
C GLU A 144 -7.95 3.57 -7.98
N SER A 145 -8.40 4.74 -7.53
CA SER A 145 -7.57 5.93 -7.35
C SER A 145 -6.43 5.66 -6.37
N ARG A 146 -6.70 5.00 -5.24
CA ARG A 146 -5.65 4.65 -4.28
C ARG A 146 -4.68 3.62 -4.82
N ALA A 147 -5.16 2.62 -5.56
CA ALA A 147 -4.31 1.62 -6.21
C ALA A 147 -3.39 2.26 -7.28
N SER A 148 -3.88 3.25 -8.02
CA SER A 148 -3.10 3.94 -9.06
C SER A 148 -1.96 4.80 -8.49
N ILE A 149 -2.08 5.26 -7.24
CA ILE A 149 -1.03 5.97 -6.51
C ILE A 149 -0.05 4.99 -5.82
N LEU A 150 -0.57 3.95 -5.17
CA LEU A 150 0.24 3.00 -4.40
C LEU A 150 1.22 2.20 -5.28
N LYS A 151 0.77 1.73 -6.46
CA LYS A 151 1.60 0.93 -7.37
C LYS A 151 2.90 1.64 -7.80
N PRO A 152 2.87 2.88 -8.35
CA PRO A 152 4.10 3.59 -8.70
C PRO A 152 4.93 3.96 -7.46
N TRP A 153 4.30 4.23 -6.32
CA TRP A 153 5.01 4.48 -5.06
C TRP A 153 5.86 3.27 -4.63
N LEU A 154 5.27 2.06 -4.59
CA LEU A 154 6.02 0.82 -4.31
C LEU A 154 7.12 0.55 -5.34
N ALA A 155 6.88 0.90 -6.61
CA ALA A 155 7.84 0.71 -7.70
C ALA A 155 9.14 1.52 -7.53
N VAL A 156 9.10 2.62 -6.78
CA VAL A 156 10.29 3.41 -6.39
C VAL A 156 11.28 2.56 -5.59
N HIS A 157 10.77 1.71 -4.70
CA HIS A 157 11.58 0.99 -3.71
C HIS A 157 12.13 -0.36 -4.17
N ARG A 158 11.57 -0.93 -5.26
CA ARG A 158 11.92 -2.21 -5.93
C ARG A 158 12.50 -3.32 -5.03
N GLY A 159 11.79 -4.44 -4.93
CA GLY A 159 12.23 -5.59 -4.11
C GLY A 159 12.02 -5.31 -2.63
N VAL A 160 10.88 -4.71 -2.30
CA VAL A 160 10.32 -4.73 -0.94
C VAL A 160 10.02 -6.20 -0.63
N SER A 161 10.64 -6.74 0.43
CA SER A 161 10.31 -8.08 0.90
C SER A 161 8.88 -8.09 1.45
N LYS A 162 8.14 -9.19 1.24
CA LYS A 162 6.86 -9.43 1.90
C LYS A 162 6.89 -9.19 3.42
N ASP A 163 8.01 -9.50 4.07
CA ASP A 163 8.17 -9.36 5.53
C ASP A 163 8.25 -7.90 5.99
N ASN A 164 8.50 -6.98 5.05
CA ASN A 164 8.54 -5.54 5.31
C ASN A 164 7.35 -4.80 4.67
N LEU A 165 6.49 -5.49 3.91
CA LEU A 165 5.48 -4.83 3.08
C LEU A 165 4.51 -4.00 3.94
N ASP A 166 4.13 -4.50 5.11
CA ASP A 166 3.32 -3.82 6.11
C ASP A 166 3.93 -2.49 6.58
N LEU A 167 5.24 -2.45 6.82
CA LEU A 167 5.96 -1.23 7.21
C LEU A 167 5.94 -0.19 6.07
N TYR A 168 6.15 -0.64 4.82
CA TYR A 168 6.07 0.22 3.64
C TYR A 168 4.66 0.77 3.44
N LEU A 169 3.61 -0.04 3.62
CA LEU A 169 2.22 0.40 3.52
C LEU A 169 1.84 1.36 4.65
N SER A 170 2.36 1.15 5.86
CA SER A 170 2.16 2.05 7.00
C SER A 170 2.79 3.41 6.73
N PHE A 171 4.00 3.42 6.18
CA PHE A 171 4.66 4.66 5.79
C PHE A 171 3.94 5.36 4.62
N PHE A 172 3.49 4.61 3.61
CA PHE A 172 2.66 5.15 2.53
C PHE A 172 1.38 5.80 3.06
N TYR A 173 0.66 5.12 3.95
CA TYR A 173 -0.54 5.66 4.60
C TYR A 173 -0.23 6.95 5.35
N LEU A 174 0.88 6.98 6.12
CA LEU A 174 1.34 8.16 6.83
C LEU A 174 1.59 9.35 5.87
N GLN A 175 2.17 9.11 4.70
CA GLN A 175 2.33 10.15 3.68
C GLN A 175 0.99 10.63 3.12
N MET A 176 0.05 9.72 2.86
CA MET A 176 -1.28 10.08 2.35
C MET A 176 -2.04 10.97 3.34
N ILE A 177 -2.10 10.58 4.62
CA ILE A 177 -2.78 11.40 5.63
C ILE A 177 -2.08 12.74 5.80
N THR A 178 -0.74 12.75 5.90
CA THR A 178 -0.02 13.98 6.16
C THR A 178 -0.07 14.92 4.97
N SER A 179 -0.05 14.44 3.72
CA SER A 179 -0.17 15.28 2.53
C SER A 179 -1.42 16.19 2.55
N GLN A 180 -2.51 15.72 3.17
CA GLN A 180 -3.78 16.44 3.30
C GLN A 180 -3.81 17.40 4.49
N LEU A 181 -2.85 17.30 5.42
CA LEU A 181 -2.80 18.13 6.62
C LEU A 181 -2.12 19.49 6.36
N PRO A 182 -2.64 20.58 6.93
CA PRO A 182 -1.91 21.84 7.02
C PRO A 182 -0.57 21.68 7.76
N THR A 183 0.44 22.48 7.41
CA THR A 183 1.78 22.43 8.01
C THR A 183 1.77 22.43 9.53
N LEU A 184 0.91 23.26 10.15
CA LEU A 184 0.79 23.32 11.61
C LEU A 184 0.33 21.98 12.23
N GLN A 185 -0.56 21.24 11.58
CA GLN A 185 -1.02 19.95 12.06
C GLN A 185 0.06 18.87 11.88
N LYS A 186 0.84 18.92 10.79
CA LYS A 186 2.03 18.07 10.61
C LYS A 186 3.03 18.27 11.74
N ILE A 187 3.31 19.53 12.12
CA ILE A 187 4.21 19.85 13.23
C ILE A 187 3.67 19.30 14.56
N LYS A 188 2.36 19.40 14.81
CA LYS A 188 1.74 18.83 16.02
C LYS A 188 1.92 17.32 16.14
N LEU A 189 1.95 16.58 15.03
CA LEU A 189 2.26 15.13 15.05
C LEU A 189 3.70 14.83 15.47
N ILE A 190 4.63 15.75 15.20
CA ILE A 190 6.06 15.59 15.50
C ILE A 190 6.37 16.04 16.94
N VAL A 191 5.74 17.13 17.39
CA VAL A 191 6.08 17.81 18.66
C VAL A 191 5.29 17.27 19.87
N LYS A 192 4.24 16.47 19.65
CA LYS A 192 3.46 15.83 20.74
C LYS A 192 4.03 14.50 21.23
N ALA A 193 5.22 14.08 20.78
CA ALA A 193 5.96 12.93 21.29
C ALA A 193 6.96 13.38 22.37
#